data_AF-A0A9W7ZF19-F1
#
_entry.id   AF-A0A9W7ZF19-F1
#
_cell.length_a   1.000
_cell.length_b   1.000
_cell.length_c   1.000
_cell.angle_alpha   90.00
_cell.angle_beta   90.00
_cell.angle_gamma   90.00
#
_symmetry.space_group_name_H-M   'P 1'
#
loop_
_entity.id
_entity.type
_entity.pdbx_description
1 polymer ?
#
loop_
_entity_poly.entity_id
_entity_poly.type
_entity_poly.pdbx_seq_one_letter_code
_entity_poly.pdbx_strand_id
1 'polypeptide(L)'
;MQFNEYKPKLCDKVVLVTGAASGFGKLLAEHLVELESRVILVDINPAIEDISALLNQKQQTAATHWILSDLCQTNSIQSLFNKAIDCFGHIDVVVNNAGIANECSLFSQADHDELERIVRLNLMAPMETTRIAVRYFKTTKRPGVIINTASVGGLLPISIMESYGTTKAGLIFFTTTCKGLAPHVRVNAIAPYFAETPLVANNRMVKSFPLVRQMGLMNPKKVVSVMLQAICDEDLSGDTLLVAMGAKPEKLSFYDKLTVDITSYIARGTLRKYASFIDKLFFKTLNSTLGFIRKKLPYKEE
;
A
#
# COMPACT_ATOMS: atom_id res chain seq x y z
N MET A 1 8.13 -9.79 18.84
CA MET A 1 7.08 -10.46 18.05
C MET A 1 7.74 -11.65 17.38
N GLN A 2 7.23 -12.85 17.62
CA GLN A 2 7.65 -14.05 16.90
C GLN A 2 6.68 -14.22 15.73
N PHE A 3 7.17 -14.16 14.49
CA PHE A 3 6.33 -14.26 13.28
C PHE A 3 5.93 -15.70 12.95
N ASN A 4 6.38 -16.67 13.74
CA ASN A 4 6.20 -18.12 13.52
C ASN A 4 4.73 -18.54 13.40
N GLU A 5 3.79 -17.77 13.96
CA GLU A 5 2.35 -18.04 13.80
C GLU A 5 1.88 -17.98 12.35
N TYR A 6 2.57 -17.23 11.48
CA TYR A 6 2.22 -17.10 10.07
C TYR A 6 2.83 -18.20 9.18
N LYS A 7 3.80 -18.97 9.71
CA LYS A 7 4.53 -20.01 8.95
C LYS A 7 3.59 -21.01 8.25
N PRO A 8 2.54 -21.56 8.89
CA PRO A 8 1.65 -22.52 8.21
C PRO A 8 0.93 -21.96 6.98
N LYS A 9 0.75 -20.63 6.89
CA LYS A 9 0.10 -19.97 5.75
C LYS A 9 1.08 -19.47 4.69
N LEU A 10 2.36 -19.34 5.02
CA LEU A 10 3.39 -18.70 4.19
C LEU A 10 4.49 -19.65 3.72
N CYS A 11 4.67 -20.81 4.36
CA CYS A 11 5.58 -21.84 3.89
C CYS A 11 5.30 -22.18 2.42
N ASP A 12 6.36 -22.26 1.61
CA ASP A 12 6.34 -22.54 0.17
C ASP A 12 5.59 -21.52 -0.70
N LYS A 13 5.06 -20.42 -0.13
CA LYS A 13 4.45 -19.35 -0.93
C LYS A 13 5.50 -18.59 -1.70
N VAL A 14 5.18 -18.24 -2.94
CA VAL A 14 6.01 -17.34 -3.75
C VAL A 14 5.51 -15.91 -3.60
N VAL A 15 6.36 -15.05 -3.04
CA VAL A 15 6.04 -13.64 -2.75
C VAL A 15 6.93 -12.72 -3.60
N LEU A 16 6.32 -11.87 -4.42
CA LEU A 16 7.02 -10.78 -5.12
C LEU A 16 6.96 -9.52 -4.25
N VAL A 17 8.12 -8.94 -3.92
CA VAL A 17 8.23 -7.74 -3.09
C VAL A 17 8.97 -6.64 -3.84
N THR A 18 8.33 -5.50 -4.05
CA THR A 18 8.97 -4.32 -4.65
C THR A 18 9.56 -3.39 -3.60
N GLY A 19 10.62 -2.65 -3.95
CA GLY A 19 11.34 -1.82 -2.98
C GLY A 19 12.06 -2.67 -1.93
N ALA A 20 12.55 -3.85 -2.34
CA ALA A 20 13.10 -4.86 -1.45
C ALA A 20 14.57 -4.62 -1.05
N ALA A 21 15.23 -3.59 -1.58
CA ALA A 21 16.61 -3.27 -1.21
C ALA A 21 16.72 -2.52 0.13
N SER A 22 15.61 -2.01 0.67
CA SER A 22 15.65 -1.25 1.92
C SER A 22 14.32 -1.23 2.68
N GLY A 23 14.34 -0.62 3.88
CA GLY A 23 13.13 -0.31 4.66
C GLY A 23 12.23 -1.52 4.94
N PHE A 24 10.93 -1.34 4.77
CA PHE A 24 9.94 -2.40 5.03
C PHE A 24 10.07 -3.57 4.04
N GLY A 25 10.40 -3.32 2.78
CA GLY A 25 10.50 -4.36 1.76
C GLY A 25 11.62 -5.36 2.08
N LYS A 26 12.81 -4.86 2.42
CA LYS A 26 13.93 -5.69 2.87
C LYS A 26 13.59 -6.49 4.13
N LEU A 27 13.03 -5.81 5.13
CA LEU A 27 12.69 -6.45 6.41
C LEU A 27 11.58 -7.50 6.26
N LEU A 28 10.61 -7.26 5.37
CA LEU A 28 9.59 -8.23 5.02
C LEU A 28 10.20 -9.45 4.33
N ALA A 29 11.10 -9.23 3.37
CA ALA A 29 11.81 -10.32 2.69
C ALA A 29 12.61 -11.20 3.66
N GLU A 30 13.35 -10.59 4.59
CA GLU A 30 14.07 -11.30 5.66
C GLU A 30 13.14 -12.25 6.44
N HIS A 31 11.98 -11.75 6.87
CA HIS A 31 11.03 -12.54 7.63
C HIS A 31 10.27 -13.57 6.79
N LEU A 32 9.98 -13.29 5.51
CA LEU A 32 9.36 -14.27 4.62
C LEU A 32 10.27 -15.48 4.39
N VAL A 33 11.57 -15.26 4.21
CA VAL A 33 12.52 -16.38 4.08
C VAL A 33 12.63 -17.17 5.40
N GLU A 34 12.64 -16.49 6.56
CA GLU A 34 12.57 -17.16 7.87
C GLU A 34 11.30 -18.00 8.05
N LEU A 35 10.22 -17.66 7.34
CA LEU A 35 8.95 -18.40 7.30
C LEU A 35 8.87 -19.43 6.17
N GLU A 36 10.00 -19.74 5.52
CA GLU A 36 10.12 -20.73 4.44
C GLU A 36 9.33 -20.35 3.16
N SER A 37 9.06 -19.07 2.95
CA SER A 37 8.56 -18.57 1.67
C SER A 37 9.69 -18.42 0.65
N ARG A 38 9.34 -18.48 -0.63
CA ARG A 38 10.21 -18.04 -1.72
C ARG A 38 9.94 -16.59 -2.04
N VAL A 39 10.98 -15.78 -2.22
CA VAL A 39 10.84 -14.32 -2.36
C VAL A 39 11.52 -13.82 -3.62
N ILE A 40 10.76 -13.15 -4.48
CA ILE A 40 11.28 -12.40 -5.63
C ILE A 40 11.49 -10.96 -5.17
N LEU A 41 12.75 -10.55 -5.09
CA LEU A 41 13.18 -9.26 -4.61
C LEU A 41 13.31 -8.29 -5.79
N VAL A 42 12.54 -7.21 -5.79
CA VAL A 42 12.53 -6.24 -6.89
C VAL A 42 12.93 -4.88 -6.37
N ASP A 43 13.95 -4.28 -6.99
CA ASP A 43 14.36 -2.92 -6.70
C ASP A 43 15.09 -2.30 -7.91
N ILE A 44 15.23 -0.98 -7.91
CA ILE A 44 16.09 -0.26 -8.87
C ILE A 44 17.53 -0.19 -8.35
N ASN A 45 17.74 -0.37 -7.05
CA ASN A 45 19.06 -0.35 -6.44
C ASN A 45 19.80 -1.68 -6.69
N PRO A 46 20.99 -1.66 -7.32
CA PRO A 46 21.76 -2.88 -7.61
C PRO A 46 22.19 -3.65 -6.35
N ALA A 47 22.22 -3.02 -5.17
CA ALA A 47 22.48 -3.70 -3.90
C ALA A 47 21.47 -4.84 -3.59
N ILE A 48 20.36 -4.93 -4.34
CA ILE A 48 19.41 -6.03 -4.22
C ILE A 48 20.02 -7.41 -4.52
N GLU A 49 21.04 -7.48 -5.36
CA GLU A 49 21.79 -8.69 -5.65
C GLU A 49 22.50 -9.23 -4.40
N ASP A 50 23.28 -8.38 -3.73
CA ASP A 50 23.97 -8.71 -2.49
C ASP A 50 23.00 -9.09 -1.37
N ILE A 51 21.86 -8.40 -1.28
CA ILE A 51 20.82 -8.71 -0.30
C ILE A 51 20.26 -10.12 -0.56
N SER A 52 19.96 -10.47 -1.81
CA SER A 52 19.51 -11.82 -2.17
C SER A 52 20.55 -12.88 -1.82
N ALA A 53 21.82 -12.63 -2.15
CA ALA A 53 22.91 -13.56 -1.85
C ALA A 53 23.05 -13.79 -0.33
N LEU A 54 23.00 -12.71 0.46
CA LEU A 54 23.08 -12.77 1.91
C LEU A 54 21.91 -13.56 2.53
N LEU A 55 20.69 -13.34 2.05
CA LEU A 55 19.50 -14.05 2.55
C LEU A 55 19.58 -15.55 2.29
N ASN A 56 19.96 -15.92 1.06
CA ASN A 56 20.15 -17.31 0.67
C ASN A 56 21.28 -17.99 1.46
N GLN A 57 22.40 -17.29 1.69
CA GLN A 57 23.51 -17.80 2.49
C GLN A 57 23.10 -18.02 3.96
N LYS A 58 22.44 -17.04 4.58
CA LYS A 58 22.01 -17.10 6.00
C LYS A 58 21.09 -18.30 6.26
N GLN A 59 20.26 -18.66 5.28
CA GLN A 59 19.22 -19.68 5.41
C GLN A 59 19.58 -21.00 4.72
N GLN A 60 20.79 -21.07 4.13
CA GLN A 60 21.30 -22.24 3.40
C GLN A 60 20.29 -22.79 2.37
N THR A 61 19.66 -21.87 1.64
CA THR A 61 18.56 -22.15 0.71
C THR A 61 18.64 -21.25 -0.52
N ALA A 62 17.97 -21.63 -1.61
CA ALA A 62 17.74 -20.79 -2.79
C ALA A 62 16.35 -20.14 -2.73
N ALA A 63 15.99 -19.59 -1.58
CA ALA A 63 14.66 -19.05 -1.32
C ALA A 63 14.43 -17.70 -2.03
N THR A 64 15.48 -16.95 -2.36
CA THR A 64 15.34 -15.64 -2.99
C THR A 64 15.93 -15.57 -4.39
N HIS A 65 15.26 -14.79 -5.25
CA HIS A 65 15.78 -14.37 -6.55
C HIS A 65 15.60 -12.85 -6.67
N TRP A 66 16.57 -12.15 -7.25
CA TRP A 66 16.51 -10.69 -7.40
C TRP A 66 16.23 -10.28 -8.84
N ILE A 67 15.55 -9.16 -9.02
CA ILE A 67 15.28 -8.56 -10.32
C ILE A 67 15.51 -7.05 -10.22
N LEU A 68 16.47 -6.56 -11.00
CA LEU A 68 16.68 -5.11 -11.17
C LEU A 68 15.58 -4.54 -12.08
N SER A 69 14.79 -3.60 -11.57
CA SER A 69 13.67 -3.02 -12.32
C SER A 69 13.34 -1.60 -11.88
N ASP A 70 13.32 -0.66 -12.82
CA ASP A 70 12.70 0.65 -12.62
C ASP A 70 11.21 0.58 -12.93
N LEU A 71 10.38 0.60 -11.89
CA LEU A 71 8.92 0.55 -12.00
C LEU A 71 8.32 1.81 -12.62
N CYS A 72 9.10 2.86 -12.84
CA CYS A 72 8.63 4.05 -13.56
C CYS A 72 8.56 3.83 -15.09
N GLN A 73 9.22 2.80 -15.61
CA GLN A 73 9.26 2.51 -17.04
C GLN A 73 8.06 1.65 -17.48
N THR A 74 7.35 2.07 -18.52
CA THR A 74 6.08 1.46 -18.97
C THR A 74 6.13 -0.04 -19.23
N ASN A 75 7.27 -0.58 -19.72
CA ASN A 75 7.40 -2.00 -20.08
C ASN A 75 8.07 -2.85 -18.98
N SER A 76 8.54 -2.25 -17.89
CA SER A 76 9.32 -2.96 -16.88
C SER A 76 8.48 -3.95 -16.07
N ILE A 77 7.20 -3.64 -15.83
CA ILE A 77 6.33 -4.43 -14.95
C ILE A 77 5.92 -5.75 -15.62
N GLN A 78 5.54 -5.75 -16.90
CA GLN A 78 5.20 -7.01 -17.59
C GLN A 78 6.42 -7.93 -17.69
N SER A 79 7.60 -7.38 -18.02
CA SER A 79 8.84 -8.14 -18.06
C SER A 79 9.21 -8.70 -16.67
N LEU A 80 9.00 -7.90 -15.63
CA LEU A 80 9.18 -8.31 -14.24
C LEU A 80 8.32 -9.54 -13.89
N PHE A 81 7.03 -9.55 -14.23
CA PHE A 81 6.16 -10.70 -13.96
C PHE A 81 6.61 -11.95 -14.71
N ASN A 82 7.00 -11.82 -15.98
CA ASN A 82 7.48 -12.96 -16.75
C ASN A 82 8.72 -13.60 -16.08
N LYS A 83 9.73 -12.79 -15.76
CA LYS A 83 10.94 -13.24 -15.06
C LYS A 83 10.62 -13.88 -13.70
N ALA A 84 9.76 -13.22 -12.92
CA ALA A 84 9.32 -13.71 -11.61
C ALA A 84 8.66 -15.10 -11.69
N ILE A 85 7.79 -15.30 -12.68
CA ILE A 85 7.12 -16.59 -12.91
C ILE A 85 8.13 -17.64 -13.40
N ASP A 86 9.06 -17.28 -14.27
CA ASP A 86 10.09 -18.20 -14.77
C ASP A 86 10.98 -18.73 -13.63
N CYS A 87 11.24 -17.93 -12.59
CA CYS A 87 12.11 -18.31 -11.47
C CYS A 87 11.51 -19.39 -10.54
N PHE A 88 10.26 -19.23 -10.13
CA PHE A 88 9.63 -20.12 -9.13
C PHE A 88 8.34 -20.80 -9.63
N GLY A 89 8.06 -20.68 -10.94
CA GLY A 89 6.92 -21.27 -11.65
C GLY A 89 5.59 -20.56 -11.44
N HIS A 90 5.46 -19.77 -10.36
CA HIS A 90 4.22 -19.06 -10.03
C HIS A 90 4.47 -17.92 -9.04
N ILE A 91 3.43 -17.13 -8.79
CA ILE A 91 3.36 -16.12 -7.73
C ILE A 91 2.09 -16.40 -6.93
N ASP A 92 2.13 -16.24 -5.60
CA ASP A 92 0.94 -16.30 -4.73
C ASP A 92 0.62 -14.93 -4.12
N VAL A 93 1.65 -14.14 -3.81
CA VAL A 93 1.52 -12.85 -3.13
C VAL A 93 2.33 -11.78 -3.85
N VAL A 94 1.74 -10.60 -4.01
CA VAL A 94 2.42 -9.41 -4.55
C VAL A 94 2.38 -8.29 -3.51
N VAL A 95 3.54 -7.76 -3.15
CA VAL A 95 3.68 -6.65 -2.21
C VAL A 95 4.23 -5.43 -2.95
N ASN A 96 3.34 -4.51 -3.28
CA ASN A 96 3.66 -3.19 -3.83
C ASN A 96 4.17 -2.30 -2.68
N ASN A 97 5.47 -2.36 -2.41
CA ASN A 97 6.10 -1.58 -1.35
C ASN A 97 7.01 -0.44 -1.86
N ALA A 98 7.53 -0.53 -3.08
CA ALA A 98 8.33 0.55 -3.66
C ALA A 98 7.61 1.91 -3.61
N GLY A 99 8.34 2.94 -3.21
CA GLY A 99 7.82 4.30 -3.17
C GLY A 99 8.87 5.32 -2.78
N ILE A 100 8.61 6.57 -3.16
CA ILE A 100 9.42 7.75 -2.84
C ILE A 100 8.55 8.80 -2.16
N ALA A 101 9.17 9.78 -1.49
CA ALA A 101 8.49 10.95 -0.94
C ALA A 101 9.01 12.21 -1.63
N ASN A 102 8.20 13.27 -1.62
CA ASN A 102 8.61 14.57 -2.14
C ASN A 102 9.91 15.02 -1.44
N GLU A 103 10.84 15.59 -2.19
CA GLU A 103 12.03 16.24 -1.64
C GLU A 103 11.79 17.71 -1.32
N CYS A 104 10.85 18.35 -2.02
CA CYS A 104 10.40 19.72 -1.79
C CYS A 104 8.87 19.87 -1.95
N SER A 105 8.32 21.03 -1.58
CA SER A 105 6.87 21.29 -1.78
C SER A 105 6.57 21.43 -3.26
N LEU A 106 5.43 20.86 -3.67
CA LEU A 106 4.90 20.94 -5.03
C LEU A 106 4.74 22.39 -5.50
N PHE A 107 4.36 23.29 -4.61
CA PHE A 107 4.06 24.69 -4.94
C PHE A 107 5.27 25.62 -4.88
N SER A 108 6.45 25.11 -4.52
CA SER A 108 7.66 25.94 -4.41
C SER A 108 8.71 25.60 -5.45
N GLN A 109 9.25 24.37 -5.42
CA GLN A 109 10.52 24.03 -6.06
C GLN A 109 10.49 22.71 -6.82
N ALA A 110 9.40 21.94 -6.71
CA ALA A 110 9.31 20.65 -7.40
C ALA A 110 9.28 20.89 -8.90
N ASP A 111 10.17 20.20 -9.62
CA ASP A 111 10.09 20.17 -11.08
C ASP A 111 9.00 19.19 -11.54
N HIS A 112 8.66 19.28 -12.83
CA HIS A 112 7.66 18.42 -13.44
C HIS A 112 8.07 16.93 -13.34
N ASP A 113 9.36 16.63 -13.40
CA ASP A 113 9.88 15.27 -13.44
C ASP A 113 9.76 14.58 -12.07
N GLU A 114 9.97 15.31 -10.97
CA GLU A 114 9.72 14.84 -9.60
C GLU A 114 8.24 14.50 -9.42
N LEU A 115 7.35 15.38 -9.89
CA LEU A 115 5.90 15.15 -9.83
C LEU A 115 5.48 13.93 -10.66
N GLU A 116 5.96 13.80 -11.90
CA GLU A 116 5.65 12.63 -12.71
C GLU A 116 6.19 11.36 -12.07
N ARG A 117 7.45 11.39 -11.59
CA ARG A 117 8.10 10.24 -10.98
C ARG A 117 7.36 9.77 -9.73
N ILE A 118 6.93 10.67 -8.85
CA ILE A 118 6.21 10.27 -7.65
C ILE A 118 4.82 9.72 -7.97
N VAL A 119 4.09 10.31 -8.91
CA VAL A 119 2.79 9.79 -9.37
C VAL A 119 2.98 8.42 -10.03
N ARG A 120 4.00 8.28 -10.87
CA ARG A 120 4.31 7.03 -11.56
C ARG A 120 4.64 5.93 -10.56
N LEU A 121 5.58 6.16 -9.65
CA LEU A 121 6.07 5.13 -8.74
C LEU A 121 5.08 4.80 -7.61
N ASN A 122 4.47 5.82 -6.99
CA ASN A 122 3.65 5.59 -5.80
C ASN A 122 2.21 5.18 -6.10
N LEU A 123 1.70 5.47 -7.31
CA LEU A 123 0.31 5.22 -7.69
C LEU A 123 0.20 4.36 -8.94
N MET A 124 0.72 4.82 -10.08
CA MET A 124 0.53 4.12 -11.36
C MET A 124 1.17 2.73 -11.37
N ALA A 125 2.39 2.60 -10.85
CA ALA A 125 3.09 1.32 -10.80
C ALA A 125 2.35 0.28 -9.93
N PRO A 126 1.94 0.56 -8.67
CA PRO A 126 1.10 -0.35 -7.91
C PRO A 126 -0.22 -0.71 -8.59
N MET A 127 -0.87 0.25 -9.27
CA MET A 127 -2.10 -0.02 -10.03
C MET A 127 -1.84 -0.99 -11.19
N GLU A 128 -0.76 -0.78 -11.92
CA GLU A 128 -0.36 -1.61 -13.06
C GLU A 128 0.09 -3.01 -12.63
N THR A 129 0.92 -3.11 -11.60
CA THR A 129 1.30 -4.39 -10.97
C THR A 129 0.06 -5.14 -10.48
N THR A 130 -0.88 -4.44 -9.83
CA THR A 130 -2.16 -5.04 -9.39
C THR A 130 -2.96 -5.55 -10.58
N ARG A 131 -3.08 -4.75 -11.65
CA ARG A 131 -3.79 -5.14 -12.87
C ARG A 131 -3.21 -6.40 -13.51
N ILE A 132 -1.87 -6.49 -13.62
CA ILE A 132 -1.18 -7.65 -14.19
C ILE A 132 -1.33 -8.86 -13.28
N ALA A 133 -1.13 -8.72 -11.97
CA ALA A 133 -1.30 -9.79 -10.99
C ALA A 133 -2.72 -10.36 -11.02
N VAL A 134 -3.75 -9.51 -11.01
CA VAL A 134 -5.16 -9.95 -11.08
C VAL A 134 -5.45 -10.72 -12.37
N ARG A 135 -4.92 -10.26 -13.52
CA ARG A 135 -5.06 -11.00 -14.78
C ARG A 135 -4.38 -12.36 -14.69
N TYR A 136 -3.15 -12.41 -14.18
CA TYR A 136 -2.40 -13.65 -13.97
C TYR A 136 -3.16 -14.65 -13.06
N PHE A 137 -3.64 -14.22 -11.90
CA PHE A 137 -4.42 -15.06 -10.98
C PHE A 137 -5.71 -15.58 -11.62
N LYS A 138 -6.39 -14.75 -12.42
CA LYS A 138 -7.59 -15.17 -13.15
C LYS A 138 -7.30 -16.18 -14.25
N THR A 139 -6.28 -15.95 -15.09
CA THR A 139 -5.96 -16.83 -16.22
C THR A 139 -5.43 -18.18 -15.76
N THR A 140 -4.62 -18.20 -14.70
CA THR A 140 -4.08 -19.43 -14.10
C THR A 140 -5.06 -20.11 -13.14
N LYS A 141 -6.21 -19.48 -12.86
CA LYS A 141 -7.20 -19.92 -11.86
C LYS A 141 -6.60 -20.12 -10.46
N ARG A 142 -5.50 -19.44 -10.16
CA ARG A 142 -4.87 -19.45 -8.83
C ARG A 142 -5.46 -18.34 -7.97
N PRO A 143 -5.72 -18.58 -6.67
CA PRO A 143 -6.02 -17.49 -5.76
C PRO A 143 -4.78 -16.62 -5.58
N GLY A 144 -4.97 -15.36 -5.17
CA GLY A 144 -3.85 -14.45 -4.97
C GLY A 144 -4.10 -13.36 -3.94
N VAL A 145 -3.02 -12.83 -3.37
CA VAL A 145 -3.07 -11.73 -2.40
C VAL A 145 -2.18 -10.60 -2.85
N ILE A 146 -2.67 -9.36 -2.76
CA ILE A 146 -1.95 -8.16 -3.15
C ILE A 146 -1.97 -7.18 -1.97
N ILE A 147 -0.78 -6.72 -1.58
CA ILE A 147 -0.61 -5.73 -0.52
C ILE A 147 -0.04 -4.44 -1.11
N ASN A 148 -0.74 -3.33 -0.91
CA ASN A 148 -0.30 -2.00 -1.27
C ASN A 148 0.22 -1.25 -0.05
N THR A 149 1.46 -0.76 -0.12
CA THR A 149 2.02 0.07 0.96
C THR A 149 1.61 1.52 0.74
N ALA A 150 0.53 1.91 1.42
CA ALA A 150 0.01 3.27 1.48
C ALA A 150 0.78 4.10 2.53
N SER A 151 0.11 5.03 3.20
CA SER A 151 0.67 5.87 4.26
C SER A 151 -0.44 6.57 5.04
N VAL A 152 -0.16 6.94 6.30
CA VAL A 152 -0.99 7.91 7.02
C VAL A 152 -1.10 9.24 6.27
N GLY A 153 -0.11 9.61 5.46
CA GLY A 153 -0.16 10.81 4.61
C GLY A 153 -1.25 10.76 3.53
N GLY A 154 -1.81 9.59 3.23
CA GLY A 154 -2.99 9.44 2.38
C GLY A 154 -4.33 9.59 3.12
N LEU A 155 -4.30 9.75 4.44
CA LEU A 155 -5.48 9.87 5.32
C LEU A 155 -5.55 11.22 6.01
N LEU A 156 -4.38 11.77 6.37
CA LEU A 156 -4.24 13.06 7.02
C LEU A 156 -3.66 14.06 6.01
N PRO A 157 -4.29 15.23 5.84
CA PRO A 157 -3.74 16.27 4.98
C PRO A 157 -2.48 16.85 5.64
N ILE A 158 -1.32 16.51 5.07
CA ILE A 158 -0.01 17.05 5.49
C ILE A 158 0.47 17.98 4.38
N SER A 159 0.38 19.29 4.61
CA SER A 159 0.59 20.33 3.60
C SER A 159 2.00 20.35 2.96
N ILE A 160 2.98 19.66 3.54
CA ILE A 160 4.35 19.55 3.00
C ILE A 160 4.57 18.26 2.18
N MET A 161 3.52 17.47 1.99
CA MET A 161 3.55 16.17 1.31
C MET A 161 2.41 16.09 0.28
N GLU A 162 2.26 17.11 -0.56
CA GLU A 162 1.10 17.29 -1.44
C GLU A 162 1.02 16.14 -2.45
N SER A 163 2.07 15.97 -3.26
CA SER A 163 2.14 14.87 -4.24
C SER A 163 2.16 13.50 -3.56
N TYR A 164 3.01 13.30 -2.56
CA TYR A 164 3.08 12.05 -1.81
C TYR A 164 1.74 11.66 -1.19
N GLY A 165 1.12 12.54 -0.41
CA GLY A 165 -0.17 12.33 0.22
C GLY A 165 -1.26 12.06 -0.80
N THR A 166 -1.31 12.81 -1.90
CA THR A 166 -2.25 12.59 -3.01
C THR A 166 -2.09 11.20 -3.62
N THR A 167 -0.86 10.77 -3.92
CA THR A 167 -0.62 9.42 -4.48
C THR A 167 -1.01 8.32 -3.51
N LYS A 168 -0.74 8.48 -2.21
CA LYS A 168 -1.09 7.49 -1.18
C LYS A 168 -2.59 7.45 -0.89
N ALA A 169 -3.29 8.59 -0.94
CA ALA A 169 -4.75 8.65 -0.88
C ALA A 169 -5.38 7.95 -2.10
N GLY A 170 -4.86 8.23 -3.30
CA GLY A 170 -5.27 7.53 -4.53
C GLY A 170 -5.07 6.02 -4.45
N LEU A 171 -3.95 5.57 -3.87
CA LEU A 171 -3.66 4.14 -3.70
C LEU A 171 -4.59 3.46 -2.69
N ILE A 172 -4.96 4.14 -1.60
CA ILE A 172 -5.97 3.67 -0.63
C ILE A 172 -7.31 3.50 -1.32
N PHE A 173 -7.75 4.51 -2.08
CA PHE A 173 -9.01 4.45 -2.79
C PHE A 173 -9.01 3.36 -3.87
N PHE A 174 -7.95 3.26 -4.68
CA PHE A 174 -7.78 2.18 -5.66
C PHE A 174 -7.83 0.79 -5.02
N THR A 175 -7.19 0.63 -3.85
CA THR A 175 -7.24 -0.64 -3.12
C THR A 175 -8.68 -0.97 -2.69
N THR A 176 -9.41 0.03 -2.22
CA THR A 176 -10.82 -0.12 -1.84
C THR A 176 -11.70 -0.55 -3.02
N THR A 177 -11.49 0.02 -4.22
CA THR A 177 -12.27 -0.38 -5.41
C THR A 177 -12.00 -1.82 -5.87
N CYS A 178 -10.90 -2.43 -5.42
CA CYS A 178 -10.56 -3.82 -5.71
C CYS A 178 -11.32 -4.85 -4.85
N LYS A 179 -12.14 -4.43 -3.87
CA LYS A 179 -12.88 -5.32 -2.95
C LYS A 179 -13.65 -6.44 -3.64
N GLY A 180 -14.26 -6.13 -4.80
CA GLY A 180 -15.06 -7.08 -5.60
C GLY A 180 -14.28 -8.21 -6.28
N LEU A 181 -12.94 -8.24 -6.15
CA LEU A 181 -12.11 -9.33 -6.66
C LEU A 181 -12.10 -10.57 -5.73
N ALA A 182 -12.50 -10.40 -4.47
CA ALA A 182 -12.61 -11.49 -3.51
C ALA A 182 -13.76 -12.45 -3.87
N PRO A 183 -13.67 -13.74 -3.47
CA PRO A 183 -12.56 -14.33 -2.69
C PRO A 183 -11.35 -14.74 -3.55
N HIS A 184 -11.44 -14.68 -4.88
CA HIS A 184 -10.39 -15.19 -5.77
C HIS A 184 -9.08 -14.40 -5.65
N VAL A 185 -9.16 -13.06 -5.62
CA VAL A 185 -8.01 -12.20 -5.36
C VAL A 185 -8.36 -11.20 -4.27
N ARG A 186 -7.52 -11.10 -3.24
CA ARG A 186 -7.66 -10.10 -2.17
C ARG A 186 -6.64 -8.99 -2.36
N VAL A 187 -7.07 -7.75 -2.26
CA VAL A 187 -6.20 -6.57 -2.39
C VAL A 187 -6.40 -5.69 -1.17
N ASN A 188 -5.34 -5.44 -0.38
CA ASN A 188 -5.42 -4.66 0.85
C ASN A 188 -4.28 -3.65 0.93
N ALA A 189 -4.49 -2.60 1.72
CA ALA A 189 -3.54 -1.52 1.90
C ALA A 189 -3.04 -1.47 3.35
N ILE A 190 -1.75 -1.21 3.52
CA ILE A 190 -1.17 -0.89 4.82
C ILE A 190 -0.88 0.61 4.83
N ALA A 191 -1.35 1.33 5.84
CA ALA A 191 -1.12 2.76 6.01
C ALA A 191 -0.29 3.03 7.27
N PRO A 192 1.06 3.02 7.18
CA PRO A 192 1.92 3.29 8.32
C PRO A 192 1.95 4.78 8.69
N TYR A 193 2.09 5.05 9.99
CA TYR A 193 2.73 6.26 10.48
C TYR A 193 4.23 6.26 10.18
N PHE A 194 4.92 7.35 10.52
CA PHE A 194 6.37 7.47 10.38
C PHE A 194 7.12 6.33 11.07
N ALA A 195 8.05 5.71 10.35
CA ALA A 195 8.86 4.60 10.85
C ALA A 195 10.33 4.78 10.46
N GLU A 196 11.21 4.13 11.21
CA GLU A 196 12.66 4.14 11.00
C GLU A 196 13.01 3.43 9.69
N THR A 197 13.10 4.20 8.60
CA THR A 197 13.42 3.72 7.25
C THR A 197 14.30 4.74 6.54
N PRO A 198 15.08 4.35 5.52
CA PRO A 198 15.86 5.29 4.73
C PRO A 198 15.03 6.42 4.10
N LEU A 199 13.77 6.13 3.70
CA LEU A 199 12.86 7.14 3.16
C LEU A 199 12.62 8.29 4.15
N VAL A 200 12.46 7.99 5.44
CA VAL A 200 12.30 9.00 6.49
C VAL A 200 13.66 9.58 6.90
N ALA A 201 14.68 8.73 7.04
CA ALA A 201 16.00 9.12 7.52
C ALA A 201 16.78 9.99 6.50
N ASN A 202 16.44 9.98 5.22
CA ASN A 202 17.12 10.80 4.22
C ASN A 202 16.30 12.03 3.79
N ASN A 203 15.03 12.11 4.18
CA ASN A 203 14.15 13.20 3.78
C ASN A 203 14.19 14.35 4.79
N ARG A 204 14.73 15.50 4.35
CA ARG A 204 14.88 16.70 5.19
C ARG A 204 13.54 17.28 5.64
N MET A 205 12.52 17.27 4.77
CA MET A 205 11.18 17.77 5.10
C MET A 205 10.49 16.91 6.15
N VAL A 206 10.61 15.59 6.04
CA VAL A 206 10.07 14.68 7.06
C VAL A 206 10.75 14.92 8.41
N LYS A 207 12.07 15.12 8.43
CA LYS A 207 12.83 15.40 9.67
C LYS A 207 12.53 16.78 10.29
N SER A 208 12.16 17.77 9.49
CA SER A 208 11.77 19.08 9.99
C SER A 208 10.32 19.11 10.50
N PHE A 209 9.53 18.08 10.18
CA PHE A 209 8.13 18.02 10.60
C PHE A 209 8.00 17.90 12.13
N PRO A 210 7.34 18.86 12.80
CA PRO A 210 7.25 18.87 14.26
C PRO A 210 6.66 17.59 14.85
N LEU A 211 5.69 16.99 14.15
CA LEU A 211 5.06 15.75 14.58
C LEU A 211 6.06 14.60 14.68
N VAL A 212 6.99 14.48 13.73
CA VAL A 212 8.05 13.44 13.77
C VAL A 212 8.99 13.67 14.95
N ARG A 213 9.32 14.93 15.26
CA ARG A 213 10.18 15.27 16.41
C ARG A 213 9.50 15.01 17.75
N GLN A 214 8.19 15.27 17.85
CA GLN A 214 7.42 15.12 19.09
C GLN A 214 6.99 13.68 19.35
N MET A 215 6.62 12.95 18.30
CA MET A 215 6.10 11.58 18.41
C MET A 215 7.22 10.52 18.27
N GLY A 216 8.32 10.84 17.60
CA GLY A 216 9.35 9.85 17.27
C GLY A 216 8.95 8.95 16.11
N LEU A 217 9.75 7.91 15.88
CA LEU A 217 9.58 6.98 14.77
C LEU A 217 9.16 5.59 15.27
N MET A 218 8.28 4.93 14.53
CA MET A 218 7.94 3.55 14.80
C MET A 218 9.04 2.58 14.39
N ASN A 219 9.14 1.49 15.13
CA ASN A 219 9.93 0.34 14.69
C ASN A 219 9.31 -0.28 13.42
N PRO A 220 10.07 -0.44 12.33
CA PRO A 220 9.58 -1.00 11.07
C PRO A 220 9.05 -2.43 11.19
N LYS A 221 9.49 -3.21 12.18
CA LYS A 221 8.96 -4.56 12.45
C LYS A 221 7.47 -4.55 12.74
N LYS A 222 6.94 -3.47 13.30
CA LYS A 222 5.49 -3.34 13.54
C LYS A 222 4.73 -3.28 12.21
N VAL A 223 5.25 -2.56 11.22
CA VAL A 223 4.64 -2.46 9.89
C VAL A 223 4.70 -3.81 9.18
N VAL A 224 5.85 -4.48 9.22
CA VAL A 224 6.02 -5.81 8.63
C VAL A 224 5.11 -6.86 9.28
N SER A 225 4.91 -6.79 10.60
CA SER A 225 3.93 -7.65 11.28
C SER A 225 2.53 -7.50 10.70
N VAL A 226 2.11 -6.27 10.40
CA VAL A 226 0.78 -6.00 9.83
C VAL A 226 0.70 -6.40 8.37
N MET A 227 1.80 -6.28 7.61
CA MET A 227 1.87 -6.83 6.25
C MET A 227 1.66 -8.34 6.26
N LEU A 228 2.36 -9.08 7.13
CA LEU A 228 2.21 -10.53 7.27
C LEU A 228 0.79 -10.92 7.70
N GLN A 229 0.22 -10.20 8.68
CA GLN A 229 -1.18 -10.36 9.08
C GLN A 229 -2.11 -10.19 7.88
N ALA A 230 -1.96 -9.11 7.11
CA ALA A 230 -2.85 -8.81 5.98
C ALA A 230 -2.74 -9.83 4.84
N ILE A 231 -1.55 -10.39 4.63
CA ILE A 231 -1.35 -11.50 3.70
C ILE A 231 -2.14 -12.73 4.15
N CYS A 232 -2.09 -13.05 5.45
CA CYS A 232 -2.62 -14.27 6.03
C CYS A 232 -4.10 -14.23 6.40
N ASP A 233 -4.69 -13.05 6.56
CA ASP A 233 -6.07 -12.85 6.99
C ASP A 233 -7.01 -12.91 5.77
N GLU A 234 -7.85 -13.94 5.73
CA GLU A 234 -8.75 -14.22 4.60
C GLU A 234 -9.99 -13.32 4.58
N ASP A 235 -10.31 -12.69 5.72
CA ASP A 235 -11.46 -11.79 5.86
C ASP A 235 -11.17 -10.39 5.27
N LEU A 236 -9.89 -10.08 5.01
CA LEU A 236 -9.48 -8.79 4.47
C LEU A 236 -9.55 -8.74 2.94
N SER A 237 -10.38 -7.84 2.42
CA SER A 237 -10.39 -7.49 0.99
C SER A 237 -10.90 -6.07 0.77
N GLY A 238 -10.12 -5.27 0.03
CA GLY A 238 -10.37 -3.84 -0.17
C GLY A 238 -10.12 -3.00 1.09
N ASP A 239 -9.47 -3.58 2.10
CA ASP A 239 -9.32 -2.97 3.41
C ASP A 239 -8.02 -2.17 3.52
N THR A 240 -8.04 -1.13 4.35
CA THR A 240 -6.84 -0.37 4.72
C THR A 240 -6.58 -0.50 6.21
N LEU A 241 -5.40 -1.00 6.57
CA LEU A 241 -4.94 -1.15 7.95
C LEU A 241 -4.03 0.02 8.34
N LEU A 242 -4.50 0.86 9.26
CA LEU A 242 -3.72 1.94 9.84
C LEU A 242 -2.77 1.38 10.90
N VAL A 243 -1.47 1.66 10.76
CA VAL A 243 -0.45 1.24 11.72
C VAL A 243 0.06 2.48 12.46
N ALA A 244 -0.46 2.72 13.66
CA ALA A 244 -0.13 3.87 14.50
C ALA A 244 0.85 3.52 15.64
N MET A 245 1.47 4.53 16.23
CA MET A 245 2.33 4.36 17.40
C MET A 245 1.53 3.87 18.61
N GLY A 246 2.04 2.90 19.37
CA GLY A 246 1.44 2.44 20.64
C GLY A 246 0.08 1.73 20.56
N ALA A 247 -0.66 1.83 19.45
CA ALA A 247 -1.97 1.22 19.28
C ALA A 247 -1.93 -0.11 18.51
N LYS A 248 -2.96 -0.95 18.68
CA LYS A 248 -3.19 -2.08 17.77
C LYS A 248 -3.51 -1.52 16.37
N PRO A 249 -3.15 -2.25 15.28
CA PRO A 249 -3.55 -1.84 13.93
C PRO A 249 -5.07 -1.70 13.85
N GLU A 250 -5.56 -0.65 13.19
CA GLU A 250 -6.98 -0.37 13.07
C GLU A 250 -7.42 -0.46 11.61
N LYS A 251 -8.47 -1.23 11.33
CA LYS A 251 -9.10 -1.27 10.01
C LYS A 251 -9.90 0.01 9.81
N LEU A 252 -9.60 0.75 8.75
CA LEU A 252 -10.32 1.98 8.43
C LEU A 252 -11.71 1.68 7.86
N SER A 253 -12.72 1.78 8.71
CA SER A 253 -14.11 1.57 8.30
C SER A 253 -14.73 2.77 7.57
N PHE A 254 -13.99 3.87 7.37
CA PHE A 254 -14.54 5.07 6.71
C PHE A 254 -15.01 4.74 5.30
N TYR A 255 -14.17 4.03 4.55
CA TYR A 255 -14.58 3.55 3.24
C TYR A 255 -15.66 2.48 3.37
N ASP A 256 -15.67 1.58 4.36
CA ASP A 256 -16.81 0.67 4.57
C ASP A 256 -18.17 1.40 4.67
N LYS A 257 -18.17 2.64 5.19
CA LYS A 257 -19.36 3.51 5.23
C LYS A 257 -19.66 4.14 3.87
N LEU A 258 -18.67 4.47 3.03
CA LEU A 258 -18.86 5.00 1.67
C LEU A 258 -19.05 3.91 0.60
N THR A 259 -18.52 2.70 0.83
CA THR A 259 -18.40 1.58 -0.11
C THR A 259 -19.66 0.75 -0.15
N VAL A 260 -20.73 1.44 -0.46
CA VAL A 260 -21.72 0.79 -1.28
C VAL A 260 -21.17 0.91 -2.70
N ASP A 261 -20.41 -0.09 -3.17
CA ASP A 261 -19.90 -0.10 -4.55
C ASP A 261 -21.08 0.08 -5.52
N ILE A 262 -21.12 1.27 -6.15
CA ILE A 262 -22.20 1.65 -7.05
C ILE A 262 -22.33 0.67 -8.21
N THR A 263 -21.22 0.09 -8.66
CA THR A 263 -21.16 -0.88 -9.75
C THR A 263 -21.86 -2.17 -9.36
N SER A 264 -21.60 -2.67 -8.14
CA SER A 264 -22.31 -3.81 -7.56
C SER A 264 -23.81 -3.53 -7.38
N TYR A 265 -24.20 -2.29 -7.09
CA TYR A 265 -25.62 -1.90 -6.97
C TYR A 265 -26.32 -1.79 -8.32
N ILE A 266 -25.64 -1.27 -9.34
CA ILE A 266 -26.11 -1.26 -10.73
C ILE A 266 -26.32 -2.70 -11.19
N ALA A 267 -25.31 -3.56 -11.01
CA ALA A 267 -25.37 -4.97 -11.40
C ALA A 267 -26.46 -5.76 -10.67
N ARG A 268 -26.81 -5.37 -9.44
CA ARG A 268 -27.88 -5.99 -8.62
C ARG A 268 -29.24 -5.28 -8.70
N GLY A 269 -29.39 -4.26 -9.57
CA GLY A 269 -30.65 -3.52 -9.72
C GLY A 269 -31.10 -2.72 -8.48
N THR A 270 -30.18 -2.37 -7.57
CA THR A 270 -30.47 -1.77 -6.25
C THR A 270 -30.16 -0.26 -6.16
N LEU A 271 -29.96 0.41 -7.30
CA LEU A 271 -29.55 1.81 -7.41
C LEU A 271 -30.32 2.81 -6.51
N ARG A 272 -31.63 2.59 -6.31
CA ARG A 272 -32.47 3.44 -5.43
C ARG A 272 -32.03 3.40 -3.97
N LYS A 273 -31.51 2.27 -3.47
CA LYS A 273 -30.99 2.15 -2.10
C LYS A 273 -29.66 2.88 -1.93
N TYR A 274 -28.82 2.89 -2.96
CA TYR A 274 -27.59 3.67 -3.00
C TYR A 274 -27.87 5.18 -3.02
N ALA A 275 -28.78 5.63 -3.90
CA ALA A 275 -29.19 7.04 -3.96
C ALA A 275 -29.71 7.54 -2.60
N SER A 276 -30.60 6.78 -1.94
CA SER A 276 -31.10 7.13 -0.60
C SER A 276 -30.01 7.18 0.49
N PHE A 277 -28.97 6.35 0.36
CA PHE A 277 -27.83 6.36 1.27
C PHE A 277 -26.94 7.60 1.07
N ILE A 278 -26.61 7.93 -0.19
CA ILE A 278 -25.85 9.13 -0.55
C ILE A 278 -26.59 10.40 -0.16
N ASP A 279 -27.91 10.47 -0.40
CA ASP A 279 -28.74 11.60 0.03
C ASP A 279 -28.64 11.81 1.55
N LYS A 280 -28.71 10.74 2.34
CA LYS A 280 -28.56 10.83 3.81
C LYS A 280 -27.16 11.27 4.23
N LEU A 281 -26.12 10.81 3.54
CA LEU A 281 -24.73 11.11 3.87
C LEU A 281 -24.36 12.57 3.57
N PHE A 282 -24.74 13.08 2.40
CA PHE A 282 -24.42 14.43 1.97
C PHE A 282 -25.41 15.47 2.48
N PHE A 283 -26.74 15.27 2.33
CA PHE A 283 -27.70 16.30 2.73
C PHE A 283 -27.83 16.47 4.24
N LYS A 284 -27.82 15.38 5.02
CA LYS A 284 -28.02 15.49 6.48
C LYS A 284 -26.80 16.13 7.16
N THR A 285 -25.60 15.78 6.73
CA THR A 285 -24.35 16.29 7.29
C THR A 285 -24.10 17.73 6.85
N LEU A 286 -24.21 18.03 5.55
CA LEU A 286 -24.01 19.38 5.04
C LEU A 286 -25.06 20.36 5.57
N ASN A 287 -26.34 19.98 5.66
CA ASN A 287 -27.36 20.85 6.26
C ASN A 287 -27.20 21.01 7.77
N SER A 288 -26.72 19.99 8.50
CA SER A 288 -26.44 20.13 9.93
C SER A 288 -25.26 21.07 10.19
N THR A 289 -24.20 20.97 9.37
CA THR A 289 -23.01 21.81 9.46
C THR A 289 -23.31 23.23 9.01
N LEU A 290 -24.02 23.42 7.88
CA LEU A 290 -24.48 24.74 7.43
C LEU A 290 -25.50 25.36 8.40
N GLY A 291 -26.38 24.56 9.00
CA GLY A 291 -27.31 25.00 10.04
C GLY A 291 -26.61 25.41 11.34
N PHE A 292 -25.58 24.67 11.74
CA PHE A 292 -24.71 25.03 12.87
C PHE A 292 -23.92 26.31 12.60
N ILE A 293 -23.32 26.43 11.41
CA ILE A 293 -22.58 27.61 10.95
C ILE A 293 -23.50 28.84 10.90
N ARG A 294 -24.69 28.74 10.28
CA ARG A 294 -25.70 29.83 10.24
C ARG A 294 -26.19 30.25 11.64
N LYS A 295 -26.23 29.32 12.61
CA LYS A 295 -26.57 29.63 14.02
C LYS A 295 -25.44 30.32 14.78
N LYS A 296 -24.18 30.04 14.45
CA LYS A 296 -22.98 30.54 15.16
C LYS A 296 -22.38 31.79 14.52
N LEU A 297 -22.59 31.99 13.23
CA LEU A 297 -22.08 33.10 12.43
C LEU A 297 -23.28 33.68 11.65
N PRO A 298 -24.08 34.59 12.26
CA PRO A 298 -25.11 35.29 11.52
C PRO A 298 -24.45 36.10 10.41
N TYR A 299 -24.87 35.83 9.18
CA TYR A 299 -24.47 36.57 7.99
C TYR A 299 -24.85 38.04 8.20
N LYS A 300 -23.85 38.93 8.27
CA LYS A 300 -24.06 40.36 8.03
C LYS A 300 -23.61 40.62 6.60
N GLU A 301 -24.54 41.03 5.75
CA GLU A 301 -24.19 41.60 4.45
C GLU A 301 -23.42 42.90 4.71
N GLU A 302 -22.15 42.92 4.31
CA GLU A 302 -21.41 44.12 3.90
C GLU A 302 -20.87 43.88 2.49
#